data_AF-A0A433R037-F1
#
_entry.id   AF-A0A433R037-F1
#
_cell.length_a   1.000
_cell.length_b   1.000
_cell.length_c   1.000
_cell.angle_alpha   90.00
_cell.angle_beta   90.00
_cell.angle_gamma   90.00
#
_symmetry.space_group_name_H-M   'P 1'
#
loop_
_entity.id
_entity.type
_entity.pdbx_description
1 polymer ?
#
loop_
_entity_poly.entity_id
_entity_poly.type
_entity_poly.pdbx_seq_one_letter_code
_entity_poly.pdbx_strand_id
1 'polypeptide(L)'
;MFIRVVRDLSEGEEVCVTYIEVLDMYEVPIKKLKKRNFECHCPLCDFERAQPEERHCRAELFDEFTQPEIQIGNVGMMPRLKIIMDEFRKTHLSTGAITSTRSRLGKKNITASGVATKMAPPALQPHQHPIGLVRTLSAFAELNTCLGRINQAVQALLEVFEYLPCSAGINLTRVDLALLIGKMYGKLKRFDEVERWKKVARSEFRKPFGEVEELWLEYVDNCNSC
;
A
#
# COMPACT_ATOMS: atom_id res chain seq x y z
N MET A 1 25.99 -6.75 -1.34
CA MET A 1 24.65 -6.70 -0.72
C MET A 1 24.61 -5.50 0.19
N PHE A 2 23.66 -4.60 0.03
CA PHE A 2 23.49 -3.41 0.88
C PHE A 2 22.16 -3.51 1.62
N ILE A 3 22.15 -3.08 2.88
CA ILE A 3 20.94 -2.96 3.69
C ILE A 3 20.73 -1.47 3.95
N ARG A 4 19.57 -0.95 3.57
CA ARG A 4 19.17 0.43 3.83
C ARG A 4 17.91 0.46 4.66
N VAL A 5 17.88 1.43 5.56
CA VAL A 5 16.73 1.71 6.40
C VAL A 5 15.75 2.57 5.61
N VAL A 6 14.48 2.16 5.54
CA VAL A 6 13.42 2.85 4.76
C VAL A 6 12.46 3.68 5.63
N ARG A 7 12.67 3.68 6.95
CA ARG A 7 11.91 4.43 7.96
C ARG A 7 12.80 4.71 9.17
N ASP A 8 12.46 5.68 10.00
CA ASP A 8 13.22 5.89 11.24
C ASP A 8 13.20 4.64 12.13
N LEU A 9 14.35 4.38 12.77
CA LEU A 9 14.54 3.30 13.75
C LEU A 9 14.97 3.90 15.08
N SER A 10 14.39 3.38 16.16
CA SER A 10 14.77 3.77 17.53
C SER A 10 15.89 2.87 18.07
N GLU A 11 16.65 3.37 19.05
CA GLU A 11 17.65 2.54 19.73
C GLU A 11 16.98 1.33 20.41
N GLY A 12 17.56 0.14 20.22
CA GLY A 12 17.00 -1.12 20.71
C GLY A 12 15.88 -1.71 19.86
N GLU A 13 15.48 -1.04 18.76
CA GLU A 13 14.49 -1.58 17.83
C GLU A 13 15.07 -2.70 16.95
N GLU A 14 14.31 -3.77 16.76
CA GLU A 14 14.70 -4.88 15.88
C GLU A 14 14.67 -4.45 14.40
N VAL A 15 15.73 -4.77 13.67
CA VAL A 15 15.80 -4.54 12.23
C VAL A 15 15.16 -5.71 11.49
N CYS A 16 13.96 -5.50 10.97
CA CYS A 16 13.21 -6.50 10.21
C CYS A 16 13.41 -6.35 8.69
N VAL A 17 13.63 -7.48 8.00
CA VAL A 17 13.65 -7.56 6.53
C VAL A 17 12.59 -8.54 6.03
N THR A 18 11.98 -8.24 4.88
CA THR A 18 10.94 -9.12 4.31
C THR A 18 11.56 -10.22 3.45
N TYR A 19 11.24 -11.48 3.76
CA TYR A 19 11.69 -12.66 3.01
C TYR A 19 10.74 -13.12 1.90
N ILE A 20 9.61 -12.45 1.76
CA ILE A 20 8.48 -12.84 0.91
C ILE A 20 7.93 -11.59 0.24
N GLU A 21 7.24 -11.80 -0.88
CA GLU A 21 6.52 -10.74 -1.57
C GLU A 21 5.36 -10.22 -0.70
N VAL A 22 5.24 -8.90 -0.66
CA VAL A 22 4.38 -8.13 0.25
C VAL A 22 3.05 -7.72 -0.37
N LEU A 23 2.87 -7.98 -1.67
CA LEU A 23 1.64 -7.70 -2.41
C LEU A 23 0.77 -8.94 -2.61
N ASP A 24 1.04 -10.01 -1.88
CA ASP A 24 0.23 -11.24 -1.86
C ASP A 24 -0.81 -11.20 -0.73
N MET A 25 -1.98 -11.83 -0.97
CA MET A 25 -3.02 -12.04 0.06
C MET A 25 -2.49 -12.93 1.20
N TYR A 26 -2.92 -12.67 2.44
CA TYR A 26 -2.41 -13.26 3.69
C TYR A 26 -2.10 -14.77 3.64
N GLU A 27 -2.94 -15.57 3.00
CA GLU A 27 -2.80 -17.02 2.88
C GLU A 27 -1.49 -17.44 2.22
N VAL A 28 -1.05 -16.67 1.20
CA VAL A 28 0.13 -16.99 0.40
C VAL A 28 1.44 -16.76 1.19
N PRO A 29 1.69 -15.58 1.80
CA PRO A 29 2.75 -15.35 2.78
C PRO A 29 2.83 -16.41 3.87
N ILE A 30 1.71 -16.72 4.52
CA ILE A 30 1.70 -17.65 5.66
C ILE A 30 2.04 -19.06 5.22
N LYS A 31 1.55 -19.51 4.06
CA LYS A 31 1.93 -20.81 3.50
C LYS A 31 3.43 -20.88 3.18
N LYS A 32 4.01 -19.79 2.65
CA LYS A 32 5.46 -19.69 2.37
C LYS A 32 6.29 -19.71 3.68
N LEU A 33 5.83 -19.05 4.74
CA LEU A 33 6.51 -19.01 6.04
C LEU A 33 6.40 -20.32 6.82
N LYS A 34 5.23 -20.98 6.81
CA LYS A 34 5.03 -22.30 7.43
C LYS A 34 5.97 -23.36 6.86
N LYS A 35 6.25 -23.34 5.55
CA LYS A 35 7.24 -24.22 4.91
C LYS A 35 8.66 -24.06 5.47
N ARG A 36 8.93 -22.96 6.17
CA ARG A 36 10.22 -22.66 6.82
C ARG A 36 10.15 -22.81 8.35
N ASN A 37 9.09 -23.43 8.88
CA ASN A 37 8.83 -23.56 10.33
C ASN A 37 8.81 -22.22 11.06
N PHE A 38 8.32 -21.16 10.40
CA PHE A 38 8.22 -19.83 10.96
C PHE A 38 6.77 -19.36 11.03
N GLU A 39 6.37 -18.81 12.18
CA GLU A 39 5.08 -18.16 12.38
C GLU A 39 5.29 -16.66 12.59
N CYS A 40 4.67 -15.85 11.72
CA CYS A 40 4.78 -14.39 11.79
C CYS A 40 3.78 -13.82 12.80
N HIS A 41 4.25 -12.92 13.66
CA HIS A 41 3.43 -12.11 14.59
C HIS A 41 3.60 -10.62 14.32
N CYS A 42 3.80 -10.24 13.06
CA CYS A 42 3.78 -8.82 12.71
C CYS A 42 2.35 -8.27 12.86
N PRO A 43 2.20 -6.94 13.06
CA PRO A 43 0.89 -6.33 13.27
C PRO A 43 -0.15 -6.67 12.19
N LEU A 44 0.27 -6.81 10.93
CA LEU A 44 -0.60 -7.21 9.83
C LEU A 44 -1.08 -8.67 9.98
N CYS A 45 -0.19 -9.59 10.35
CA CYS A 45 -0.57 -10.99 10.53
C CYS A 45 -1.49 -11.19 11.74
N ASP A 46 -1.25 -10.43 12.83
CA ASP A 46 -2.13 -10.46 14.00
C ASP A 46 -3.53 -9.92 13.67
N PHE A 47 -3.60 -8.83 12.90
CA PHE A 47 -4.87 -8.28 12.42
C PHE A 47 -5.65 -9.29 11.57
N GLU A 48 -5.01 -9.92 10.59
CA GLU A 48 -5.64 -10.93 9.72
C GLU A 48 -6.07 -12.19 10.49
N ARG A 49 -5.36 -12.57 11.56
CA ARG A 49 -5.78 -13.66 12.46
C ARG A 49 -6.98 -13.30 13.32
N ALA A 50 -7.09 -12.04 13.74
CA ALA A 50 -8.19 -11.58 14.59
C ALA A 50 -9.54 -11.50 13.86
N GLN A 51 -9.55 -11.57 12.53
CA GLN A 51 -10.74 -11.36 11.68
C GLN A 51 -10.90 -12.49 10.64
N PRO A 52 -11.17 -13.73 11.07
CA PRO A 52 -11.21 -14.87 10.17
C PRO A 52 -12.33 -14.79 9.12
N GLU A 53 -13.46 -14.19 9.45
CA GLU A 53 -14.61 -14.02 8.54
C GLU A 53 -14.33 -12.98 7.47
N GLU A 54 -13.87 -11.78 7.85
CA GLU A 54 -13.49 -10.74 6.89
C GLU A 54 -12.31 -11.16 6.03
N ARG A 55 -11.36 -11.91 6.59
CA ARG A 55 -10.26 -12.50 5.81
C ARG A 55 -10.79 -13.45 4.75
N HIS A 56 -11.73 -14.33 5.10
CA HIS A 56 -12.34 -15.24 4.12
C HIS A 56 -13.06 -14.46 3.01
N CYS A 57 -13.84 -13.44 3.38
CA CYS A 57 -14.49 -12.56 2.42
C CYS A 57 -13.48 -11.86 1.49
N ARG A 58 -12.36 -11.34 2.03
CA ARG A 58 -11.27 -10.75 1.24
C ARG A 58 -10.68 -11.74 0.23
N ALA A 59 -10.54 -13.02 0.61
CA ALA A 59 -10.04 -14.05 -0.30
C ALA A 59 -11.04 -14.35 -1.43
N GLU A 60 -12.34 -14.46 -1.13
CA GLU A 60 -13.39 -14.67 -2.15
C GLU A 60 -13.48 -13.50 -3.14
N LEU A 61 -13.43 -12.25 -2.64
CA LEU A 61 -13.38 -11.05 -3.47
C LEU A 61 -12.14 -11.03 -4.36
N PHE A 62 -11.02 -11.52 -3.85
CA PHE A 62 -9.78 -11.60 -4.61
C PHE A 62 -9.86 -12.65 -5.72
N ASP A 63 -10.37 -13.85 -5.42
CA ASP A 63 -10.58 -14.91 -6.40
C ASP A 63 -11.51 -14.43 -7.52
N GLU A 64 -12.59 -13.73 -7.17
CA GLU A 64 -13.48 -13.12 -8.15
C GLU A 64 -12.78 -12.07 -9.01
N PHE A 65 -11.98 -11.18 -8.41
CA PHE A 65 -11.18 -10.20 -9.16
C PHE A 65 -10.21 -10.87 -10.15
N THR A 66 -9.71 -12.07 -9.83
CA THR A 66 -8.81 -12.82 -10.73
C THR A 66 -9.51 -13.54 -11.88
N GLN A 67 -10.85 -13.42 -12.00
CA GLN A 67 -11.55 -13.94 -13.17
C GLN A 67 -11.00 -13.34 -14.48
N PRO A 68 -10.81 -14.15 -15.53
CA PRO A 68 -10.15 -13.72 -16.76
C PRO A 68 -10.74 -12.45 -17.37
N GLU A 69 -12.06 -12.29 -17.34
CA GLU A 69 -12.78 -11.15 -17.91
C GLU A 69 -12.36 -9.82 -17.28
N ILE A 70 -12.09 -9.82 -15.97
CA ILE A 70 -11.61 -8.64 -15.25
C ILE A 70 -10.14 -8.39 -15.59
N GLN A 71 -9.33 -9.45 -15.62
CA GLN A 71 -7.88 -9.37 -15.89
C GLN A 71 -7.55 -8.92 -17.31
N ILE A 72 -8.36 -9.27 -18.31
CA ILE A 72 -8.17 -8.80 -19.71
C ILE A 72 -8.64 -7.36 -19.93
N GLY A 73 -9.11 -6.67 -18.89
CA GLY A 73 -9.59 -5.30 -19.00
C GLY A 73 -10.90 -5.18 -19.78
N ASN A 74 -11.82 -6.15 -19.64
CA ASN A 74 -13.15 -6.00 -20.23
C ASN A 74 -13.90 -4.83 -19.57
N VAL A 75 -14.14 -3.77 -20.34
CA VAL A 75 -14.87 -2.56 -19.92
C VAL A 75 -16.24 -2.90 -19.32
N GLY A 76 -16.91 -3.95 -19.79
CA GLY A 76 -18.20 -4.41 -19.27
C GLY A 76 -18.14 -4.83 -17.79
N MET A 77 -16.95 -5.17 -17.28
CA MET A 77 -16.74 -5.55 -15.89
C MET A 77 -16.57 -4.37 -14.93
N MET A 78 -16.52 -3.13 -15.44
CA MET A 78 -16.34 -1.93 -14.62
C MET A 78 -17.35 -1.79 -13.47
N PRO A 79 -18.68 -2.05 -13.65
CA PRO A 79 -19.62 -2.01 -12.54
C PRO A 79 -19.30 -3.05 -11.47
N ARG A 80 -18.90 -4.26 -11.88
CA ARG A 80 -18.55 -5.32 -10.94
C ARG A 80 -17.28 -5.01 -10.17
N LEU A 81 -16.26 -4.48 -10.86
CA LEU A 81 -15.01 -4.07 -10.23
C LEU A 81 -15.24 -3.01 -9.14
N LYS A 82 -16.13 -2.04 -9.36
CA LYS A 82 -16.52 -1.06 -8.33
C LYS A 82 -17.15 -1.72 -7.10
N ILE A 83 -18.04 -2.70 -7.31
CA ILE A 83 -18.65 -3.44 -6.20
C ILE A 83 -17.56 -4.18 -5.40
N ILE A 84 -16.65 -4.88 -6.09
CA ILE A 84 -15.53 -5.59 -5.43
C ILE A 84 -14.68 -4.60 -4.62
N MET A 85 -14.33 -3.44 -5.16
CA MET A 85 -13.59 -2.40 -4.45
C MET A 85 -14.34 -1.91 -3.20
N ASP A 86 -15.64 -1.64 -3.32
CA ASP A 86 -16.45 -1.16 -2.19
C ASP A 86 -16.57 -2.23 -1.09
N GLU A 87 -16.72 -3.50 -1.45
CA GLU A 87 -16.71 -4.60 -0.49
C GLU A 87 -15.33 -4.74 0.18
N PHE A 88 -14.23 -4.65 -0.57
CA PHE A 88 -12.90 -4.62 0.03
C PHE A 88 -12.76 -3.47 1.04
N ARG A 89 -13.23 -2.25 0.73
CA ARG A 89 -13.20 -1.12 1.69
C ARG A 89 -13.97 -1.45 2.96
N LYS A 90 -15.17 -2.05 2.85
CA LYS A 90 -15.97 -2.44 4.01
C LYS A 90 -15.23 -3.41 4.93
N THR A 91 -14.53 -4.41 4.38
CA THR A 91 -13.79 -5.40 5.19
C THR A 91 -12.65 -4.80 6.03
N HIS A 92 -12.19 -3.57 5.72
CA HIS A 92 -11.14 -2.87 6.48
C HIS A 92 -11.71 -1.79 7.42
N LEU A 93 -12.98 -1.40 7.27
CA LEU A 93 -13.65 -0.38 8.10
C LEU A 93 -14.29 -0.97 9.36
N SER A 94 -14.68 -2.26 9.33
CA SER A 94 -15.37 -2.93 10.45
C SER A 94 -14.60 -2.92 11.78
N THR A 95 -13.31 -2.59 11.77
CA THR A 95 -12.44 -2.59 12.96
C THR A 95 -12.63 -1.38 13.89
N GLY A 96 -13.31 -0.32 13.45
CA GLY A 96 -13.49 0.90 14.27
C GLY A 96 -14.55 0.81 15.37
N ALA A 97 -15.42 -0.21 15.37
CA ALA A 97 -16.62 -0.24 16.21
C ALA A 97 -16.55 -1.17 17.44
N ILE A 98 -15.51 -1.99 17.59
CA ILE A 98 -15.41 -2.91 18.74
C ILE A 98 -14.72 -2.21 19.91
N THR A 99 -15.54 -1.47 20.66
CA THR A 99 -15.49 -1.34 22.12
C THR A 99 -14.11 -1.23 22.76
N SER A 100 -13.60 0.00 22.77
CA SER A 100 -12.93 0.58 23.94
C SER A 100 -13.84 0.47 25.16
N THR A 101 -13.84 -0.67 25.86
CA THR A 101 -14.38 -0.80 27.21
C THR A 101 -13.35 -0.30 28.22
N ARG A 102 -12.97 0.98 28.12
CA ARG A 102 -12.22 1.66 29.18
C ARG A 102 -13.22 2.11 30.24
N SER A 103 -13.35 1.31 31.29
CA SER A 103 -14.02 1.71 32.52
C SER A 103 -13.38 3.00 33.04
N ARG A 104 -14.20 4.05 33.08
CA ARG A 104 -13.92 5.28 33.81
C ARG A 104 -14.07 4.99 35.30
N LEU A 105 -12.99 5.04 36.08
CA LEU A 105 -12.97 5.71 37.40
C LEU A 105 -11.53 5.74 37.94
N GLY A 106 -10.94 6.94 38.05
CA GLY A 106 -9.57 7.08 38.57
C GLY A 106 -8.98 8.46 38.35
N LYS A 107 -9.54 9.45 39.04
CA LYS A 107 -9.20 10.87 39.03
C LYS A 107 -7.87 11.09 39.80
N LYS A 108 -6.79 11.58 39.16
CA LYS A 108 -5.73 12.35 39.86
C LYS A 108 -4.77 13.13 38.95
N ASN A 109 -4.90 14.45 39.10
CA ASN A 109 -3.89 15.52 39.15
C ASN A 109 -2.82 15.68 38.06
N ILE A 110 -2.98 16.81 37.38
CA ILE A 110 -2.01 17.55 36.57
C ILE A 110 -0.81 17.95 37.44
N THR A 111 0.40 17.63 36.97
CA THR A 111 1.61 18.44 37.24
C THR A 111 2.38 18.61 35.95
N ALA A 112 2.73 19.87 35.68
CA ALA A 112 3.43 20.32 34.48
C ALA A 112 4.94 20.19 34.69
N SER A 113 5.57 19.25 33.98
CA SER A 113 6.99 19.27 33.57
C SER A 113 7.33 17.91 33.00
N GLY A 114 7.92 17.88 31.81
CA GLY A 114 8.54 16.66 31.29
C GLY A 114 8.34 16.52 29.80
N VAL A 115 9.35 16.96 29.05
CA VAL A 115 9.85 16.38 27.81
C VAL A 115 8.77 15.83 26.87
N ALA A 116 8.49 16.56 25.79
CA ALA A 116 7.83 16.00 24.63
C ALA A 116 8.71 14.88 24.07
N THR A 117 8.49 13.65 24.53
CA THR A 117 8.92 12.45 23.84
C THR A 117 8.32 12.54 22.45
N LYS A 118 9.16 12.83 21.45
CA LYS A 118 8.85 12.59 20.04
C LYS A 118 8.37 11.15 19.99
N MET A 119 7.05 10.95 19.96
CA MET A 119 6.49 9.63 19.76
C MET A 119 7.03 9.17 18.42
N ALA A 120 7.78 8.08 18.44
CA ALA A 120 8.25 7.42 17.24
C ALA A 120 7.05 7.27 16.28
N PRO A 121 7.25 7.43 14.96
CA PRO A 121 6.19 7.19 13.99
C PRO A 121 5.54 5.85 14.31
N PRO A 122 4.21 5.77 14.41
CA PRO A 122 3.55 4.54 14.79
C PRO A 122 4.02 3.44 13.82
N ALA A 123 4.45 2.31 14.39
CA ALA A 123 4.62 1.07 13.65
C ALA A 123 3.45 0.92 12.67
N LEU A 124 3.76 0.57 11.41
CA LEU A 124 2.79 0.47 10.30
C LEU A 124 1.48 -0.11 10.85
N GLN A 125 0.45 0.73 10.86
CA GLN A 125 -0.81 0.34 11.45
C GLN A 125 -1.41 -0.78 10.59
N PRO A 126 -1.96 -1.86 11.18
CA PRO A 126 -2.43 -3.02 10.41
C PRO A 126 -3.47 -2.69 9.34
N HIS A 127 -4.26 -1.64 9.54
CA HIS A 127 -5.24 -1.15 8.57
C HIS A 127 -4.64 -0.57 7.28
N GLN A 128 -3.30 -0.44 7.19
CA GLN A 128 -2.65 0.30 6.12
C GLN A 128 -2.41 -0.52 4.85
N HIS A 129 -2.73 -1.82 4.79
CA HIS A 129 -2.39 -2.64 3.61
C HIS A 129 -3.59 -3.41 3.07
N PRO A 130 -4.59 -2.72 2.51
CA PRO A 130 -5.65 -3.40 1.77
C PRO A 130 -5.10 -3.86 0.40
N ILE A 131 -4.31 -4.94 0.40
CA ILE A 131 -3.65 -5.48 -0.81
C ILE A 131 -4.68 -5.76 -1.93
N GLY A 132 -5.87 -6.23 -1.57
CA GLY A 132 -6.97 -6.41 -2.51
C GLY A 132 -7.43 -5.10 -3.17
N LEU A 133 -7.43 -3.98 -2.44
CA LEU A 133 -7.73 -2.66 -2.99
C LEU A 133 -6.65 -2.18 -3.96
N VAL A 134 -5.37 -2.39 -3.64
CA VAL A 134 -4.25 -1.99 -4.51
C VAL A 134 -4.42 -2.56 -5.91
N ARG A 135 -4.68 -3.88 -6.02
CA ARG A 135 -4.81 -4.55 -7.33
C ARG A 135 -6.09 -4.13 -8.07
N THR A 136 -7.22 -4.03 -7.37
CA THR A 136 -8.51 -3.65 -7.98
C THR A 136 -8.54 -2.19 -8.44
N LEU A 137 -7.94 -1.27 -7.67
CA LEU A 137 -7.79 0.13 -8.05
C LEU A 137 -6.86 0.31 -9.25
N SER A 138 -5.77 -0.45 -9.35
CA SER A 138 -4.88 -0.42 -10.52
C SER A 138 -5.63 -0.86 -11.78
N ALA A 139 -6.36 -1.98 -11.74
CA ALA A 139 -7.20 -2.42 -12.86
C ALA A 139 -8.28 -1.38 -13.20
N PHE A 140 -8.88 -0.75 -12.19
CA PHE A 140 -9.86 0.32 -12.39
C PHE A 140 -9.24 1.54 -13.08
N ALA A 141 -8.01 1.91 -12.72
CA ALA A 141 -7.27 3.00 -13.36
C ALA A 141 -6.95 2.69 -14.83
N GLU A 142 -6.53 1.47 -15.13
CA GLU A 142 -6.27 1.01 -16.50
C GLU A 142 -7.54 1.08 -17.36
N LEU A 143 -8.65 0.51 -16.88
CA LEU A 143 -9.94 0.56 -17.57
C LEU A 143 -10.40 2.00 -17.82
N ASN A 144 -10.27 2.89 -16.83
CA ASN A 144 -10.63 4.31 -17.03
C ASN A 144 -9.70 5.00 -18.02
N THR A 145 -8.42 4.62 -18.06
CA THR A 145 -7.47 5.12 -19.07
C THR A 145 -7.91 4.71 -20.48
N CYS A 146 -8.28 3.45 -20.69
CA CYS A 146 -8.78 2.94 -21.97
C CYS A 146 -10.06 3.66 -22.44
N LEU A 147 -10.89 4.11 -21.49
CA LEU A 147 -12.11 4.87 -21.77
C LEU A 147 -11.90 6.38 -21.95
N GLY A 148 -10.66 6.87 -21.88
CA GLY A 148 -10.35 8.30 -21.90
C GLY A 148 -10.79 9.05 -20.64
N ARG A 149 -11.19 8.34 -19.58
CA ARG A 149 -11.62 8.87 -18.28
C ARG A 149 -10.39 9.14 -17.39
N ILE A 150 -9.48 9.98 -17.88
CA ILE A 150 -8.15 10.15 -17.28
C ILE A 150 -8.22 10.69 -15.85
N ASN A 151 -9.17 11.57 -15.52
CA ASN A 151 -9.34 12.07 -14.15
C ASN A 151 -9.65 10.95 -13.16
N GLN A 152 -10.54 10.01 -13.53
CA GLN A 152 -10.89 8.86 -12.69
C GLN A 152 -9.71 7.90 -12.54
N ALA A 153 -8.93 7.70 -13.61
CA ALA A 153 -7.70 6.93 -13.54
C ALA A 153 -6.69 7.53 -12.57
N VAL A 154 -6.44 8.85 -12.64
CA VAL A 154 -5.57 9.56 -11.71
C VAL A 154 -6.04 9.39 -10.26
N GLN A 155 -7.33 9.57 -9.98
CA GLN A 155 -7.87 9.43 -8.62
C GLN A 155 -7.64 8.02 -8.06
N ALA A 156 -7.86 6.99 -8.88
CA ALA A 156 -7.61 5.61 -8.47
C ALA A 156 -6.12 5.36 -8.20
N LEU A 157 -5.21 5.84 -9.05
CA LEU A 157 -3.77 5.68 -8.84
C LEU A 157 -3.26 6.43 -7.60
N LEU A 158 -3.82 7.62 -7.32
CA LEU A 158 -3.53 8.37 -6.09
C LEU A 158 -3.93 7.55 -4.86
N GLU A 159 -5.11 6.95 -4.88
CA GLU A 159 -5.60 6.08 -3.81
C GLU A 159 -4.70 4.85 -3.62
N VAL A 160 -4.25 4.20 -4.71
CA VAL A 160 -3.25 3.12 -4.64
C VAL A 160 -1.96 3.61 -3.97
N PHE A 161 -1.50 4.80 -4.34
CA PHE A 161 -0.24 5.35 -3.82
C PHE A 161 -0.33 5.64 -2.32
N GLU A 162 -1.51 6.01 -1.81
CA GLU A 162 -1.72 6.18 -0.37
C GLU A 162 -1.77 4.84 0.38
N TYR A 163 -2.31 3.78 -0.22
CA TYR A 163 -2.36 2.45 0.40
C TYR A 163 -1.04 1.68 0.36
N LEU A 164 -0.13 1.97 -0.57
CA LEU A 164 1.16 1.29 -0.62
C LEU A 164 2.07 1.79 0.53
N PRO A 165 2.56 0.92 1.42
CA PRO A 165 3.49 1.34 2.47
C PRO A 165 4.83 1.80 1.89
N CYS A 166 5.52 2.63 2.65
CA CYS A 166 6.94 2.84 2.45
C CYS A 166 7.72 1.68 3.11
N SER A 167 7.83 0.55 2.41
CA SER A 167 8.54 -0.62 2.88
C SER A 167 9.43 -1.24 1.81
N ALA A 168 10.51 -1.89 2.25
CA ALA A 168 11.43 -2.58 1.37
C ALA A 168 10.68 -3.64 0.53
N GLY A 169 10.90 -3.62 -0.78
CA GLY A 169 10.17 -4.45 -1.74
C GLY A 169 8.97 -3.77 -2.40
N ILE A 170 8.43 -2.69 -1.83
CA ILE A 170 7.32 -1.90 -2.43
C ILE A 170 7.80 -0.56 -2.98
N ASN A 171 8.95 -0.05 -2.53
CA ASN A 171 9.46 1.24 -2.97
C ASN A 171 9.51 1.38 -4.50
N LEU A 172 9.97 0.37 -5.24
CA LEU A 172 9.98 0.43 -6.71
C LEU A 172 8.57 0.52 -7.30
N THR A 173 7.61 -0.26 -6.79
CA THR A 173 6.20 -0.13 -7.17
C THR A 173 5.66 1.28 -6.91
N ARG A 174 6.07 1.93 -5.80
CA ARG A 174 5.71 3.32 -5.51
C ARG A 174 6.36 4.29 -6.51
N VAL A 175 7.61 4.06 -6.92
CA VAL A 175 8.28 4.85 -7.95
C VAL A 175 7.52 4.74 -9.27
N ASP A 176 7.20 3.52 -9.72
CA ASP A 176 6.45 3.27 -10.95
C ASP A 176 5.08 3.94 -10.92
N LEU A 177 4.37 3.80 -9.81
CA LEU A 177 3.07 4.40 -9.63
C LEU A 177 3.13 5.94 -9.66
N ALA A 178 4.14 6.54 -9.03
CA ALA A 178 4.36 7.98 -9.08
C ALA A 178 4.64 8.46 -10.51
N LEU A 179 5.47 7.74 -11.28
CA LEU A 179 5.72 8.04 -12.69
C LEU A 179 4.44 7.89 -13.53
N LEU A 180 3.66 6.84 -13.28
CA LEU A 180 2.39 6.60 -13.96
C LEU A 180 1.36 7.71 -13.68
N ILE A 181 1.25 8.17 -12.43
CA ILE A 181 0.42 9.32 -12.06
C ILE A 181 0.88 10.57 -12.82
N GLY A 182 2.19 10.82 -12.87
CA GLY A 182 2.78 11.88 -13.70
C GLY A 182 2.37 11.77 -15.18
N LYS A 183 2.49 10.58 -15.78
CA LYS A 183 2.08 10.30 -17.17
C LYS A 183 0.60 10.64 -17.39
N MET A 184 -0.27 10.30 -16.44
CA MET A 184 -1.70 10.62 -16.53
C MET A 184 -1.99 12.12 -16.41
N TYR A 185 -1.29 12.86 -15.54
CA TYR A 185 -1.38 14.33 -15.52
C TYR A 185 -0.87 14.98 -16.80
N GLY A 186 0.16 14.39 -17.44
CA GLY A 186 0.62 14.81 -18.76
C GLY A 186 -0.47 14.72 -19.82
N LYS A 187 -1.26 13.63 -19.82
CA LYS A 187 -2.44 13.48 -20.70
C LYS A 187 -3.52 14.55 -20.45
N LEU A 188 -3.58 15.09 -19.23
CA LEU A 188 -4.47 16.20 -18.85
C LEU A 188 -3.83 17.59 -19.08
N LYS A 189 -2.62 17.67 -19.64
CA LYS A 189 -1.84 18.91 -19.83
C LYS A 189 -1.53 19.67 -18.54
N ARG A 190 -1.46 18.97 -17.40
CA ARG A 190 -1.10 19.52 -16.07
C ARG A 190 0.39 19.29 -15.78
N PHE A 191 1.26 20.02 -16.47
CA PHE A 191 2.71 19.78 -16.45
C PHE A 191 3.38 20.11 -15.10
N ASP A 192 2.78 21.00 -14.31
CA ASP A 192 3.16 21.28 -12.93
C ASP A 192 3.05 20.01 -12.05
N GLU A 193 1.96 19.25 -12.20
CA GLU A 193 1.78 17.98 -11.49
C GLU A 193 2.73 16.89 -12.02
N VAL A 194 3.04 16.88 -13.33
CA VAL A 194 4.04 15.97 -13.90
C VAL A 194 5.38 16.13 -13.18
N GLU A 195 5.85 17.37 -13.06
CA GLU A 195 7.14 17.66 -12.40
C GLU A 195 7.09 17.39 -10.89
N ARG A 196 5.95 17.63 -10.24
CA ARG A 196 5.75 17.23 -8.85
C ARG A 196 5.88 15.72 -8.66
N TRP A 197 5.20 14.93 -9.48
CA TRP A 197 5.21 13.46 -9.36
C TRP A 197 6.55 12.83 -9.74
N LYS A 198 7.32 13.43 -10.66
CA LYS A 198 8.73 13.06 -10.89
C LYS A 198 9.58 13.25 -9.63
N LYS A 199 9.39 14.35 -8.89
CA LYS A 199 10.09 14.58 -7.62
C LYS A 199 9.68 13.56 -6.56
N VAL A 200 8.40 13.20 -6.49
CA VAL A 200 7.92 12.12 -5.61
C VAL A 200 8.56 10.78 -5.98
N ALA A 201 8.55 10.40 -7.25
CA ALA A 201 9.18 9.17 -7.74
C ALA A 201 10.67 9.12 -7.39
N ARG A 202 11.41 10.22 -7.64
CA ARG A 202 12.84 10.31 -7.29
C ARG A 202 13.08 10.21 -5.78
N SER A 203 12.22 10.81 -4.97
CA SER A 203 12.27 10.70 -3.51
C SER A 203 12.06 9.26 -3.04
N GLU A 204 11.06 8.56 -3.59
CA GLU A 204 10.81 7.14 -3.28
C GLU A 204 11.97 6.23 -3.74
N PHE A 205 12.59 6.52 -4.88
CA PHE A 205 13.74 5.78 -5.42
C PHE A 205 14.99 5.93 -4.55
N ARG A 206 15.24 7.13 -4.01
CA ARG A 206 16.39 7.40 -3.14
C ARG A 206 16.37 6.62 -1.84
N LYS A 207 15.20 6.18 -1.34
CA LYS A 207 15.10 5.43 -0.09
C LYS A 207 15.86 4.09 -0.14
N PRO A 208 15.61 3.19 -1.13
CA PRO A 208 16.36 1.94 -1.26
C PRO A 208 17.73 2.09 -1.94
N PHE A 209 17.94 3.08 -2.81
CA PHE A 209 19.17 3.16 -3.62
C PHE A 209 20.16 4.26 -3.19
N GLY A 210 19.73 5.23 -2.39
CA GLY A 210 20.51 6.42 -2.06
C GLY A 210 20.50 7.46 -3.20
N GLU A 211 21.41 8.43 -3.14
CA GLU A 211 21.52 9.51 -4.14
C GLU A 211 22.44 9.13 -5.30
N VAL A 212 22.13 8.02 -5.99
CA VAL A 212 22.89 7.55 -7.15
C VAL A 212 22.17 7.98 -8.42
N GLU A 213 22.67 9.01 -9.09
CA GLU A 213 21.98 9.63 -10.23
C GLU A 213 21.97 8.73 -11.46
N GLU A 214 23.04 7.98 -11.70
CA GLU A 214 23.17 7.09 -12.84
C GLU A 214 22.08 6.00 -12.82
N LEU A 215 21.83 5.41 -11.64
CA LEU A 215 20.77 4.41 -11.46
C LEU A 215 19.38 4.99 -11.67
N TRP A 216 19.16 6.24 -11.28
CA TRP A 216 17.87 6.91 -11.50
C TRP A 216 17.62 7.15 -12.99
N LEU A 217 18.63 7.63 -13.72
CA LEU A 217 18.52 7.87 -15.16
C LEU A 217 18.26 6.55 -15.92
N GLU A 218 19.03 5.51 -15.63
CA GLU A 218 18.82 4.17 -16.20
C GLU A 218 17.39 3.66 -15.93
N TYR A 219 16.89 3.83 -14.70
CA TYR A 219 15.54 3.42 -14.32
C TYR A 219 14.46 4.16 -15.14
N VAL A 220 14.55 5.49 -15.20
CA VAL A 220 13.54 6.32 -15.87
C VAL A 220 13.54 6.10 -17.39
N ASP A 221 14.71 5.95 -18.00
CA ASP A 221 14.84 5.69 -19.44
C ASP A 221 14.17 4.35 -19.80
N ASN A 222 14.35 3.32 -18.97
CA ASN A 222 13.65 2.05 -19.11
C ASN A 222 12.12 2.22 -18.95
N CYS A 223 11.65 3.00 -17.98
CA CYS A 223 10.21 3.24 -17.79
C CYS A 223 9.54 4.00 -18.95
N ASN A 224 10.27 4.91 -19.62
CA ASN A 224 9.72 5.68 -20.75
C ASN A 224 9.62 4.86 -22.04
N SER A 225 10.31 3.72 -22.12
CA SER A 225 10.28 2.83 -23.27
C SER A 225 9.01 1.94 -23.34
N CYS A 226 8.13 2.00 -22.33
CA CYS A 226 6.89 1.23 -22.21
C CYS A 226 5.61 2.10 -22.29
#